data_AF-A0A183TT23-F1
#
_entry.id   AF-A0A183TT23-F1
#
_cell.length_a   1.000
_cell.length_b   1.000
_cell.length_c   1.000
_cell.angle_alpha   90.00
_cell.angle_beta   90.00
_cell.angle_gamma   90.00
#
_symmetry.space_group_name_H-M   'P 1'
#
loop_
_entity.id
_entity.type
_entity.pdbx_description
1 polymer ?
#
loop_
_entity_poly.entity_id
_entity_poly.type
_entity_poly.pdbx_seq_one_letter_code
_entity_poly.pdbx_strand_id
1 'polypeptide(L)'
;MDLRTDATKAAFFRCQRLLQQRLREMQDAWMIRKAKKIQGYVDRNEMKNFFIAIKVIFSPCIKWSAPLISSDGTTLMTEKSQILKRWAELFRNVLNCLSAISDAAIDRLPQVDTNNDLVCRLPYQKPSRPCSSFPAVKHRDPTQSHRKSTSTVGPG
;
A
#
# COMPACT_ATOMS: atom_id res chain seq x y z
N MET A 1 7.31 48.98 -10.54
CA MET A 1 8.06 47.73 -10.23
C MET A 1 9.54 48.05 -10.31
N ASP A 2 10.31 47.64 -9.30
CA ASP A 2 11.68 48.11 -9.10
C ASP A 2 12.69 47.11 -9.67
N LEU A 3 13.33 47.49 -10.78
CA LEU A 3 14.18 46.64 -11.63
C LEU A 3 15.34 45.97 -10.87
N ARG A 4 15.83 46.62 -9.80
CA ARG A 4 16.93 46.13 -8.96
C ARG A 4 16.52 44.91 -8.11
N THR A 5 15.27 44.87 -7.66
CA THR A 5 14.73 43.77 -6.85
C THR A 5 14.50 42.53 -7.72
N ASP A 6 14.04 42.72 -8.95
CA ASP A 6 13.81 41.63 -9.91
C ASP A 6 15.12 40.97 -10.37
N ALA A 7 16.17 41.76 -10.61
CA ALA A 7 17.50 41.25 -10.96
C ALA A 7 18.12 40.40 -9.83
N THR A 8 17.98 40.85 -8.57
CA THR A 8 18.50 40.12 -7.40
C THR A 8 17.74 38.81 -7.18
N LYS A 9 16.42 38.84 -7.35
CA LYS A 9 15.55 37.66 -7.26
C LYS A 9 15.89 36.64 -8.37
N ALA A 10 16.15 37.10 -9.59
CA ALA A 10 16.57 36.25 -10.70
C ALA A 10 17.94 35.60 -10.44
N ALA A 11 18.91 36.33 -9.86
CA ALA A 11 20.20 35.79 -9.49
C ALA A 11 20.08 34.69 -8.42
N PHE A 12 19.24 34.90 -7.41
CA PHE A 12 18.96 33.91 -6.37
C PHE A 12 18.42 32.59 -6.93
N PHE A 13 17.37 32.64 -7.77
CA PHE A 13 16.80 31.42 -8.36
C PHE A 13 17.77 30.70 -9.29
N ARG A 14 18.66 31.42 -9.98
CA ARG A 14 19.74 30.82 -10.78
C ARG A 14 20.70 30.04 -9.88
N CYS A 15 21.16 30.61 -8.77
CA CYS A 15 22.01 29.92 -7.80
C CYS A 15 21.33 28.70 -7.18
N GLN A 16 20.04 28.82 -6.81
CA GLN A 16 19.27 27.71 -6.29
C GLN A 16 19.17 26.55 -7.31
N ARG A 17 18.89 26.86 -8.58
CA ARG A 17 18.83 25.85 -9.64
C ARG A 17 20.18 25.15 -9.83
N LEU A 18 21.30 25.88 -9.78
CA LEU A 18 22.65 25.31 -9.91
C LEU A 18 22.98 24.36 -8.75
N LEU A 19 22.60 24.73 -7.52
CA LEU A 19 22.79 23.85 -6.36
C LEU A 19 21.94 22.60 -6.45
N GLN A 20 20.67 22.73 -6.86
CA GLN A 20 19.78 21.58 -7.09
C GLN A 20 20.29 20.66 -8.19
N GLN A 21 20.78 21.25 -9.29
CA GLN A 21 21.39 20.53 -10.41
C GLN A 21 22.59 19.70 -9.93
N ARG A 22 23.54 20.33 -9.22
CA ARG A 22 24.73 19.63 -8.70
C ARG A 22 24.37 18.53 -7.71
N LEU A 23 23.39 18.77 -6.84
CA LEU A 23 22.94 17.76 -5.89
C LEU A 23 22.35 16.55 -6.63
N ARG A 24 21.56 16.78 -7.68
CA ARG A 24 21.00 15.73 -8.51
C ARG A 24 22.07 14.94 -9.24
N GLU A 25 23.03 15.61 -9.87
CA GLU A 25 24.17 14.96 -10.54
C GLU A 25 24.98 14.07 -9.56
N MET A 26 25.19 14.55 -8.33
CA MET A 26 25.88 13.77 -7.31
C MET A 26 25.07 12.54 -6.85
N GLN A 27 23.75 12.69 -6.70
CA GLN A 27 22.85 11.58 -6.39
C GLN A 27 22.80 10.56 -7.53
N ASP A 28 22.68 11.01 -8.77
CA ASP A 28 22.65 10.15 -9.95
C ASP A 28 23.96 9.38 -10.11
N ALA A 29 25.11 10.06 -9.95
CA ALA A 29 26.42 9.41 -9.99
C ALA A 29 26.59 8.37 -8.86
N TRP A 30 26.00 8.61 -7.69
CA TRP A 30 25.96 7.61 -6.62
C TRP A 30 25.05 6.43 -6.97
N MET A 31 23.85 6.69 -7.49
CA MET A 31 22.89 5.66 -7.92
C MET A 31 23.44 4.78 -9.03
N ILE A 32 24.07 5.35 -10.06
CA ILE A 32 24.73 4.60 -11.13
C ILE A 32 25.80 3.67 -10.57
N ARG A 33 26.63 4.16 -9.64
CA ARG A 33 27.67 3.34 -8.98
C ARG A 33 27.07 2.19 -8.17
N LYS A 34 25.98 2.44 -7.44
CA LYS A 34 25.27 1.42 -6.68
C LYS A 34 24.60 0.38 -7.58
N ALA A 35 23.96 0.80 -8.67
CA ALA A 35 23.35 -0.10 -9.66
C ALA A 35 24.39 -1.03 -10.30
N LYS A 36 25.54 -0.49 -10.74
CA LYS A 36 26.65 -1.31 -11.26
C LYS A 36 27.14 -2.34 -10.25
N LYS A 37 27.24 -1.97 -8.97
CA LYS A 37 27.65 -2.89 -7.91
C LYS A 37 26.63 -4.02 -7.70
N ILE A 38 25.34 -3.70 -7.74
CA ILE A 38 24.25 -4.69 -7.63
C ILE A 38 24.26 -5.63 -8.83
N GLN A 39 24.39 -5.09 -10.04
CA GLN A 39 24.49 -5.88 -11.26
C GLN A 39 25.68 -6.85 -11.18
N GLY A 40 26.85 -6.37 -10.73
CA GLY A 40 28.02 -7.22 -10.56
C GLY A 40 27.83 -8.38 -9.57
N TYR A 41 26.93 -8.26 -8.58
CA TYR A 41 26.57 -9.39 -7.72
C TYR A 41 25.67 -10.40 -8.43
N VAL A 42 24.75 -9.94 -9.27
CA VAL A 42 23.90 -10.81 -10.10
C VAL A 42 24.78 -11.58 -11.09
N ASP A 43 25.68 -10.89 -11.79
CA ASP A 43 26.56 -11.48 -12.80
C ASP A 43 27.49 -12.56 -12.22
N ARG A 44 27.84 -12.44 -10.92
CA ARG A 44 28.66 -13.40 -10.18
C ARG A 44 27.85 -14.47 -9.44
N ASN A 45 26.53 -14.47 -9.59
CA ASN A 45 25.60 -15.33 -8.85
C ASN A 45 25.73 -15.21 -7.31
N GLU A 46 26.16 -14.06 -6.80
CA GLU A 46 26.32 -13.78 -5.37
C GLU A 46 25.01 -13.27 -4.75
N MET A 47 23.96 -14.11 -4.78
CA MET A 47 22.61 -13.72 -4.34
C MET A 47 22.52 -13.15 -2.91
N LYS A 48 23.35 -13.65 -1.99
CA LYS A 48 23.42 -13.13 -0.61
C LYS A 48 23.88 -11.66 -0.57
N ASN A 49 24.90 -11.32 -1.37
CA ASN A 49 25.44 -9.97 -1.42
C ASN A 49 24.51 -9.01 -2.19
N PHE A 50 23.83 -9.51 -3.22
CA PHE A 50 22.75 -8.79 -3.89
C PHE A 50 21.65 -8.35 -2.92
N PHE A 51 21.14 -9.28 -2.10
CA PHE A 51 20.09 -8.98 -1.12
C PHE A 51 20.57 -7.99 -0.04
N ILE A 52 21.80 -8.15 0.46
CA ILE A 52 22.41 -7.20 1.40
C ILE A 52 22.54 -5.81 0.75
N ALA A 53 22.98 -5.71 -0.50
CA ALA A 53 23.18 -4.44 -1.19
C ALA A 53 21.85 -3.70 -1.44
N ILE A 54 20.81 -4.41 -1.90
CA ILE A 54 19.45 -3.86 -2.03
C ILE A 54 18.95 -3.38 -0.68
N LYS A 55 19.08 -4.24 0.35
CA LYS A 55 18.71 -3.87 1.71
C LYS A 55 19.45 -2.60 2.13
N VAL A 56 20.74 -2.41 1.87
CA VAL A 56 21.48 -1.18 2.23
C VAL A 56 21.01 0.07 1.47
N ILE A 57 20.48 -0.05 0.25
CA ILE A 57 19.95 1.10 -0.51
C ILE A 57 18.58 1.52 0.00
N PHE A 58 17.71 0.55 0.30
CA PHE A 58 16.33 0.80 0.73
C PHE A 58 16.14 0.83 2.26
N SER A 59 17.09 0.30 3.03
CA SER A 59 17.04 0.27 4.51
C SER A 59 17.39 1.58 5.22
N PRO A 60 17.93 2.65 4.60
CA PRO A 60 17.89 3.97 5.20
C PRO A 60 16.46 4.56 5.21
N CYS A 61 15.46 3.74 5.56
CA CYS A 61 14.25 4.18 6.24
C CYS A 61 14.44 3.94 7.74
N ILE A 62 15.48 4.56 8.32
CA ILE A 62 15.56 4.74 9.77
C ILE A 62 14.55 5.83 10.11
N LYS A 63 13.30 5.42 10.32
CA LYS A 63 12.20 6.26 10.84
C LYS A 63 12.15 7.66 10.22
N TRP A 64 11.78 7.78 8.95
CA TRP A 64 10.96 8.94 8.61
C TRP A 64 9.55 8.66 9.17
N SER A 65 9.41 8.74 10.49
CA SER A 65 8.12 9.20 11.00
C SER A 65 8.02 10.63 10.49
N ALA A 66 7.43 10.79 9.30
CA ALA A 66 6.99 12.09 8.84
C ALA A 66 6.07 12.60 9.95
N PRO A 67 6.46 13.65 10.68
CA PRO A 67 5.59 14.17 11.70
C PRO A 67 4.36 14.71 10.96
N LEU A 68 3.20 14.11 11.23
CA LEU A 68 1.97 14.45 10.51
C LEU A 68 1.31 15.62 11.23
N ILE A 69 0.91 16.66 10.52
CA ILE A 69 0.15 17.75 11.14
C ILE A 69 -1.28 17.26 11.38
N SER A 70 -1.84 17.63 12.52
CA SER A 70 -3.23 17.36 12.87
C SER A 70 -4.20 18.04 11.89
N SER A 71 -5.44 17.53 11.77
CA SER A 71 -6.47 18.08 10.86
C SER A 71 -6.80 19.55 11.13
N ASP A 72 -6.66 19.99 12.38
CA ASP A 72 -6.78 21.38 12.83
C ASP A 72 -5.51 22.23 12.59
N GLY A 73 -4.44 21.65 12.06
CA GLY A 73 -3.23 22.37 11.67
C GLY A 73 -2.26 22.73 12.79
N THR A 74 -2.61 22.47 14.06
CA THR A 74 -1.89 23.03 15.22
C THR A 74 -0.83 22.11 15.82
N THR A 75 -0.99 20.78 15.68
CA THR A 75 -0.23 19.80 16.46
C THR A 75 0.55 18.87 15.54
N LEU A 76 1.85 18.71 15.84
CA LEU A 76 2.74 17.78 15.14
C LEU A 76 2.65 16.38 15.77
N MET A 77 2.18 15.39 15.01
CA MET A 77 2.07 14.01 15.49
C MET A 77 3.37 13.26 15.31
N THR A 78 4.07 13.01 16.42
CA THR A 78 5.31 12.23 16.46
C THR A 78 5.09 10.79 16.89
N GLU A 79 3.97 10.50 17.57
CA GLU A 79 3.60 9.16 18.02
C GLU A 79 3.03 8.30 16.89
N LYS A 80 3.45 7.03 16.81
CA LYS A 80 3.02 6.10 15.76
C LYS A 80 1.50 5.84 15.76
N SER A 81 0.89 5.71 16.94
CA SER A 81 -0.56 5.49 17.09
C SER A 81 -1.37 6.67 16.55
N GLN A 82 -0.92 7.88 16.84
CA GLN A 82 -1.51 9.13 16.38
C GLN A 82 -1.41 9.29 14.87
N ILE A 83 -0.23 9.01 14.30
CA ILE A 83 0.00 9.00 12.86
C ILE A 83 -0.95 8.00 12.16
N LEU A 84 -1.04 6.76 12.65
CA LEU A 84 -1.92 5.74 12.06
C LEU A 84 -3.40 6.13 12.11
N LYS A 85 -3.84 6.74 13.21
CA LYS A 85 -5.21 7.23 13.35
C LYS A 85 -5.52 8.34 12.34
N ARG A 86 -4.60 9.27 12.10
CA ARG A 86 -4.77 10.30 11.06
C ARG A 86 -4.69 9.76 9.65
N TRP A 87 -3.85 8.76 9.38
CA TRP A 87 -3.88 8.09 8.09
C TRP A 87 -5.26 7.47 7.83
N ALA A 88 -5.83 6.77 8.81
CA ALA A 88 -7.18 6.20 8.67
C ALA A 88 -8.25 7.27 8.42
N GLU A 89 -8.16 8.42 9.08
CA GLU A 89 -9.06 9.56 8.85
C GLU A 89 -8.88 10.19 7.46
N LEU A 90 -7.64 10.43 7.03
CA LEU A 90 -7.32 10.94 5.69
C LEU A 90 -7.83 10.00 4.60
N PHE A 91 -7.58 8.69 4.75
CA PHE A 91 -8.10 7.68 3.83
C PHE A 91 -9.62 7.67 3.81
N ARG A 92 -10.28 7.78 4.97
CA ARG A 92 -11.73 7.88 5.03
C ARG A 92 -12.26 9.14 4.35
N ASN A 93 -11.62 10.29 4.54
CA ASN A 93 -12.06 11.55 3.93
C ASN A 93 -11.86 11.52 2.41
N VAL A 94 -10.75 10.96 1.93
CA VAL A 94 -10.47 10.83 0.49
C VAL A 94 -11.42 9.83 -0.17
N LEU A 95 -11.64 8.66 0.44
CA LEU A 95 -12.45 7.58 -0.16
C LEU A 95 -13.95 7.75 0.04
N ASN A 96 -14.39 8.38 1.14
CA ASN A 96 -15.80 8.68 1.39
C ASN A 96 -16.15 10.12 1.04
N CYS A 97 -15.30 10.83 0.28
CA CYS A 97 -15.68 12.09 -0.32
C CYS A 97 -16.78 11.79 -1.33
N LEU A 98 -18.03 11.86 -0.89
CA LEU A 98 -19.18 11.82 -1.79
C LEU A 98 -19.00 12.99 -2.75
N SER A 99 -18.72 12.67 -4.01
CA SER A 99 -18.71 13.68 -5.06
C SER A 99 -20.16 14.11 -5.25
N ALA A 100 -20.51 15.29 -4.76
CA ALA A 100 -21.76 15.95 -5.13
C ALA A 100 -21.60 16.40 -6.59
N ILE A 101 -21.74 15.45 -7.51
CA ILE A 101 -21.80 15.76 -8.93
C ILE A 101 -23.03 16.64 -9.11
N SER A 102 -22.83 17.84 -9.66
CA SER A 102 -23.92 18.76 -9.90
C SER A 102 -24.82 18.22 -11.01
N ASP A 103 -26.14 18.19 -10.78
CA ASP A 103 -27.12 17.79 -11.81
C ASP A 103 -26.97 18.64 -13.07
N ALA A 104 -26.64 19.93 -12.93
CA ALA A 104 -26.37 20.81 -14.07
C ALA A 104 -25.13 20.40 -14.87
N ALA A 105 -24.16 19.70 -14.27
CA ALA A 105 -23.02 19.12 -14.99
C ALA A 105 -23.40 17.81 -15.69
N ILE A 106 -24.32 17.04 -15.11
CA ILE A 106 -24.89 15.82 -15.70
C ILE A 106 -25.73 16.17 -16.94
N ASP A 107 -26.58 17.20 -16.84
CA ASP A 107 -27.44 17.66 -17.93
C ASP A 107 -26.64 18.23 -19.12
N ARG A 108 -25.40 18.65 -18.89
CA ARG A 108 -24.51 19.18 -19.93
C ARG A 108 -23.67 18.10 -20.62
N LEU A 109 -23.69 16.85 -20.16
CA LEU A 109 -22.97 15.76 -20.80
C LEU A 109 -23.71 15.29 -22.06
N PRO A 110 -23.07 15.24 -23.23
CA PRO A 110 -23.70 14.72 -24.44
C PRO A 110 -24.00 13.23 -24.26
N GLN A 111 -25.28 12.86 -24.32
CA GLN A 111 -25.69 11.46 -24.33
C GLN A 111 -25.37 10.86 -25.70
N VAL A 112 -24.58 9.79 -25.70
CA VAL A 112 -24.36 8.94 -26.87
C VAL A 112 -25.32 7.76 -26.78
N ASP A 113 -25.84 7.30 -27.92
CA ASP A 113 -26.75 6.16 -27.98
C ASP A 113 -26.18 4.95 -27.22
N THR A 114 -27.01 4.38 -26.36
CA THR A 114 -26.64 3.22 -25.54
C THR A 114 -26.27 2.04 -26.44
N ASN A 115 -25.04 1.56 -26.32
CA ASN A 115 -24.58 0.39 -27.07
C ASN A 115 -25.29 -0.88 -26.55
N ASN A 116 -26.34 -1.29 -27.24
CA ASN A 116 -27.15 -2.48 -26.91
C ASN A 116 -26.37 -3.80 -27.03
N ASP A 117 -25.21 -3.80 -27.68
CA ASP A 117 -24.35 -4.99 -27.84
C ASP A 117 -23.72 -5.42 -26.49
N LEU A 118 -23.66 -4.50 -25.52
CA LEU A 118 -23.22 -4.79 -24.14
C LEU A 118 -24.33 -5.42 -23.28
N VAL A 119 -25.61 -5.26 -23.65
CA VAL A 119 -26.76 -5.75 -22.87
C VAL A 119 -26.92 -7.27 -23.00
N CYS A 120 -26.43 -7.87 -24.09
CA CYS A 120 -26.55 -9.32 -24.33
C CYS A 120 -25.46 -10.19 -23.69
N ARG A 121 -24.52 -9.64 -22.90
CA ARG A 121 -23.46 -10.43 -22.23
C ARG A 121 -23.64 -10.69 -20.73
N LEU A 122 -24.75 -10.30 -20.13
CA LEU A 122 -25.11 -10.73 -18.78
C LEU A 122 -26.13 -11.86 -18.85
N PRO A 123 -25.72 -13.14 -18.87
CA PRO A 123 -26.65 -14.20 -18.55
C PRO A 123 -27.09 -14.01 -17.11
N TYR A 124 -28.37 -13.70 -16.93
CA TYR A 124 -29.06 -13.81 -15.66
C TYR A 124 -28.77 -15.19 -15.05
N GLN A 125 -27.82 -15.27 -14.11
CA GLN A 125 -27.82 -16.39 -13.19
C GLN A 125 -29.04 -16.21 -12.29
N LYS A 126 -30.04 -17.06 -12.50
CA LYS A 126 -31.12 -17.27 -11.52
C LYS A 126 -30.45 -17.50 -10.15
N PRO A 127 -30.94 -16.89 -9.05
CA PRO A 127 -30.46 -17.25 -7.74
C PRO A 127 -30.71 -18.75 -7.54
N SER A 128 -29.62 -19.51 -7.44
CA SER A 128 -29.69 -20.90 -7.01
C SER A 128 -30.39 -20.96 -5.67
N ARG A 129 -31.33 -21.90 -5.52
CA ARG A 129 -32.04 -22.18 -4.26
C ARG A 129 -31.07 -22.11 -3.06
N PRO A 130 -31.51 -21.66 -1.88
CA PRO A 130 -30.68 -21.70 -0.69
C PRO A 130 -30.17 -23.13 -0.48
N CYS A 131 -28.85 -23.31 -0.48
CA CYS A 131 -28.24 -24.57 -0.09
C CYS A 131 -28.48 -24.79 1.41
N SER A 132 -29.64 -25.35 1.77
CA SER A 132 -29.83 -25.98 3.07
C SER A 132 -29.21 -27.38 3.03
N SER A 133 -27.88 -27.45 3.08
CA SER A 133 -27.17 -28.68 3.44
C SER A 133 -25.81 -28.33 4.04
N PHE A 134 -25.85 -27.73 5.23
CA PHE A 134 -24.71 -27.87 6.15
C PHE A 134 -24.73 -29.31 6.67
N PRO A 135 -23.68 -30.13 6.46
CA PRO A 135 -23.57 -31.37 7.20
C PRO A 135 -23.39 -31.02 8.67
N ALA A 136 -24.25 -31.59 9.52
CA ALA A 136 -24.19 -31.42 10.96
C ALA A 136 -22.78 -31.75 11.47
N VAL A 137 -22.10 -30.75 12.03
CA VAL A 137 -20.89 -30.95 12.82
C VAL A 137 -21.31 -31.77 14.04
N LYS A 138 -21.02 -33.07 14.03
CA LYS A 138 -21.16 -33.90 15.22
C LYS A 138 -20.09 -33.45 16.21
N HIS A 139 -20.55 -32.72 17.23
CA HIS A 139 -19.83 -32.50 18.47
C HIS A 139 -19.44 -33.88 19.05
N ARG A 140 -18.15 -34.21 19.06
CA ARG A 140 -17.65 -35.33 19.87
C ARG A 140 -17.45 -34.78 21.27
N ASP A 141 -18.36 -35.14 22.18
CA ASP A 141 -18.13 -35.00 23.61
C ASP A 141 -16.91 -35.83 24.03
N PRO A 142 -15.95 -35.25 24.77
CA PRO A 142 -14.88 -36.00 25.40
C PRO A 142 -15.33 -36.43 26.80
N THR A 143 -16.04 -37.56 26.89
CA THR A 143 -16.31 -38.20 28.18
C THR A 143 -16.09 -39.71 28.09
N GLN A 144 -14.88 -40.11 28.52
CA GLN A 144 -14.61 -41.18 29.48
C GLN A 144 -15.33 -42.55 29.29
N SER A 145 -14.56 -43.55 28.87
CA SER A 145 -14.87 -44.99 28.94
C SER A 145 -13.68 -45.75 28.32
N HIS A 146 -13.15 -46.87 28.80
CA HIS A 146 -13.30 -47.67 30.00
C HIS A 146 -12.04 -48.55 30.08
N ARG A 147 -11.60 -48.86 31.30
CA ARG A 147 -10.64 -49.95 31.58
C ARG A 147 -11.12 -51.26 30.96
N LYS A 148 -10.22 -52.04 30.37
CA LYS A 148 -10.30 -53.51 30.34
C LYS A 148 -8.89 -54.10 30.37
N SER A 149 -8.51 -54.56 31.56
CA SER A 149 -7.45 -55.54 31.78
C SER A 149 -7.87 -56.87 31.15
N THR A 150 -6.91 -57.58 30.56
CA THR A 150 -7.11 -58.98 30.12
C THR A 150 -6.07 -59.82 30.84
N SER A 151 -6.55 -60.62 31.80
CA SER A 151 -5.82 -61.77 32.33
C SER A 151 -6.12 -62.97 31.43
N THR A 152 -5.13 -63.82 31.20
CA THR A 152 -5.33 -65.20 30.75
C THR A 152 -4.21 -66.04 31.36
N VAL A 153 -4.61 -67.05 32.14
CA VAL A 153 -3.76 -68.05 32.81
C VAL A 153 -4.10 -69.42 32.24
N GLY A 154 -3.07 -70.17 31.84
CA GLY A 154 -2.95 -71.64 31.85
C GLY A 154 -3.79 -72.46 30.86
N PRO A 155 -3.44 -73.75 30.58
CA PRO A 155 -2.71 -74.65 31.47
C PRO A 155 -1.56 -75.47 30.82
N GLY A 156 -0.74 -76.12 31.66
CA GLY A 156 0.10 -77.28 31.30
C GLY A 156 1.59 -77.12 31.57
#